data_AF-A0A967HAH7-F1
#
_entry.id   AF-A0A967HAH7-F1
#
_cell.length_a   1.000
_cell.length_b   1.000
_cell.length_c   1.000
_cell.angle_alpha   90.00
_cell.angle_beta   90.00
_cell.angle_gamma   90.00
#
_symmetry.space_group_name_H-M   'P 1'
#
loop_
_entity.id
_entity.type
_entity.pdbx_description
1 polymer ?
#
loop_
_entity_poly.entity_id
_entity_poly.type
_entity_poly.pdbx_seq_one_letter_code
_entity_poly.pdbx_strand_id
1 'polypeptide(L)' 'KHAAPPDNYITPDLIVDKIDGEYHVFLNDTSMPRLKLSRAYREIARDKSKFKGENKEFISNKLNSANWMIQAI' A
#
# COMPACT_ATOMS: atom_id res chain seq x y z
N LYS A 1 -1.40 -42.62 6.15
CA LYS A 1 -0.88 -41.72 5.09
C LYS A 1 -0.79 -40.33 5.69
N HIS A 2 0.39 -39.89 6.13
CA HIS A 2 0.58 -38.55 6.68
C HIS A 2 0.86 -37.61 5.51
N ALA A 3 0.02 -36.59 5.30
CA ALA A 3 0.30 -35.52 4.36
C ALA A 3 1.45 -34.68 4.92
N ALA A 4 2.45 -34.38 4.10
CA ALA A 4 3.48 -33.41 4.45
C ALA A 4 2.81 -32.04 4.73
N PRO A 5 3.27 -31.27 5.73
CA PRO A 5 2.76 -29.93 5.95
C PRO A 5 2.93 -29.10 4.67
N PRO A 6 1.99 -28.20 4.34
CA PRO A 6 2.12 -27.35 3.16
C PRO A 6 3.43 -26.57 3.24
N ASP A 7 4.21 -26.59 2.16
CA ASP A 7 5.45 -25.82 2.05
C ASP A 7 5.13 -24.33 2.20
N ASN A 8 5.50 -23.75 3.34
CA ASN A 8 5.44 -22.31 3.55
C ASN A 8 6.66 -21.66 2.90
N TYR A 9 6.53 -21.27 1.63
CA TYR A 9 7.57 -20.49 0.95
C TYR A 9 7.61 -19.05 1.51
N ILE A 10 8.79 -18.62 1.91
CA ILE A 10 9.05 -17.24 2.32
C ILE A 10 9.54 -16.48 1.10
N THR A 11 8.87 -15.38 0.77
CA THR A 11 9.33 -14.44 -0.25
C THR A 11 10.36 -13.50 0.38
N PRO A 12 11.61 -13.42 -0.12
CA PRO A 12 12.63 -12.54 0.45
C PRO A 12 12.39 -11.10 0.00
N ASP A 13 12.73 -10.10 0.82
CA ASP A 13 12.67 -8.68 0.42
C ASP A 13 13.88 -8.25 -0.43
N LEU A 14 15.01 -8.95 -0.29
CA LEU A 14 16.27 -8.68 -0.98
C LEU A 14 16.83 -9.98 -1.58
N ILE A 15 17.28 -9.91 -2.84
CA ILE A 15 17.93 -11.01 -3.55
C ILE A 15 19.36 -10.57 -3.87
N VAL A 16 20.34 -11.39 -3.51
CA VAL A 16 21.75 -11.13 -3.79
C VAL A 16 22.28 -12.23 -4.70
N ASP A 17 22.60 -11.88 -5.94
CA ASP A 17 23.15 -12.80 -6.93
C ASP A 17 24.57 -12.43 -7.30
N LYS A 18 25.40 -13.44 -7.56
CA LYS A 18 26.76 -13.26 -8.05
C LYS A 18 26.78 -13.45 -9.57
N ILE A 19 26.97 -12.37 -10.31
CA ILE A 19 26.99 -12.34 -11.78
C ILE A 19 28.38 -11.86 -12.20
N ASP A 20 29.08 -12.63 -13.05
CA ASP A 20 30.42 -12.29 -13.56
C ASP A 20 31.47 -11.95 -12.50
N GLY A 21 31.33 -12.51 -11.30
CA GLY A 21 32.25 -12.27 -10.18
C GLY A 21 31.85 -11.11 -9.27
N GLU A 22 30.85 -10.32 -9.66
CA GLU A 22 30.34 -9.18 -8.91
C GLU A 22 29.03 -9.52 -8.18
N TYR A 23 28.78 -8.86 -7.05
CA TYR A 23 27.53 -9.01 -6.30
C TYR A 23 26.49 -8.00 -6.80
N HIS A 24 25.37 -8.51 -7.27
CA HIS A 24 24.20 -7.73 -7.66
C HIS A 24 23.12 -7.87 -6.60
N VAL A 25 22.60 -6.73 -6.15
CA VAL A 25 21.58 -6.66 -5.11
C VAL A 25 20.28 -6.16 -5.74
N PHE A 26 19.23 -6.95 -5.62
CA PHE A 26 17.90 -6.66 -6.14
C PHE A 26 16.89 -6.58 -5.01
N LEU A 27 16.00 -5.59 -5.06
CA LEU A 27 14.81 -5.55 -4.22
C LEU A 27 13.74 -6.44 -4.84
N ASN A 28 13.14 -7.30 -4.04
CA ASN A 28 12.03 -8.13 -4.49
C ASN A 28 10.70 -7.38 -4.34
N ASP A 29 10.57 -6.30 -5.12
CA ASP A 29 9.38 -5.43 -5.15
C ASP A 29 8.23 -6.09 -5.93
N THR A 30 7.85 -7.31 -5.54
CA THR A 30 6.73 -8.05 -6.13
C THR A 30 5.43 -7.24 -5.96
N SER A 31 5.09 -6.50 -7.03
CA SER A 31 3.90 -5.71 -7.28
C SER A 31 3.18 -5.17 -6.04
N MET A 32 3.71 -4.09 -5.48
CA MET A 32 2.99 -3.28 -4.50
C MET A 32 1.57 -2.94 -5.03
N PRO A 33 0.48 -3.27 -4.31
CA PRO A 33 -0.86 -3.02 -4.79
C PRO A 33 -1.08 -1.51 -4.95
N ARG A 34 -1.64 -1.08 -6.10
CA ARG A 34 -1.90 0.34 -6.36
C ARG A 34 -2.97 0.86 -5.41
N LEU A 35 -2.54 1.59 -4.38
CA LEU A 35 -3.44 2.30 -3.48
C LEU A 35 -4.12 3.45 -4.23
N LYS A 36 -5.45 3.51 -4.14
CA LYS A 36 -6.26 4.59 -4.73
C LYS A 36 -7.25 5.11 -3.69
N LEU A 37 -7.40 6.43 -3.62
CA LEU A 37 -8.45 7.04 -2.81
C LEU A 37 -9.83 6.66 -3.36
N SER A 38 -10.72 6.23 -2.46
CA SER A 38 -12.12 5.92 -2.79
C SER A 38 -12.82 7.10 -3.48
N ARG A 39 -13.71 6.78 -4.43
CA ARG A 39 -14.41 7.77 -5.26
C ARG A 39 -15.27 8.72 -4.43
N ALA A 40 -15.95 8.22 -3.40
CA ALA A 40 -16.80 9.02 -2.51
C ALA A 40 -15.99 10.15 -1.84
N TYR A 41 -14.82 9.83 -1.32
CA TYR A 41 -13.91 10.81 -0.70
C TYR A 41 -13.36 11.83 -1.71
N ARG A 42 -13.12 11.39 -2.95
CA ARG A 42 -12.68 12.27 -4.05
C ARG A 42 -13.76 13.28 -4.44
N GLU A 43 -15.02 12.88 -4.42
CA GLU A 43 -16.17 13.75 -4.68
C GLU A 43 -16.38 14.74 -3.53
N ILE A 44 -16.18 14.32 -2.28
CA ILE A 44 -16.27 15.21 -1.12
C ILE A 44 -15.16 16.27 -1.13
N ALA A 45 -13.93 15.90 -1.50
CA ALA A 45 -12.83 16.86 -1.62
C ALA A 45 -13.09 17.95 -2.68
N ARG A 46 -13.86 17.62 -3.72
CA ARG A 46 -14.22 18.54 -4.81
C ARG A 46 -15.32 19.53 -4.42
N ASP A 47 -16.22 19.14 -3.53
CA ASP A 47 -17.44 19.91 -3.24
C ASP A 47 -17.59 20.16 -1.73
N LYS A 48 -16.73 21.04 -1.20
CA LYS A 48 -16.69 21.44 0.22
C LYS A 48 -17.99 22.09 0.72
N SER A 49 -18.87 22.48 -0.19
CA SER A 49 -20.20 23.05 0.07
C SER A 49 -21.27 22.03 0.42
N LYS A 50 -21.11 20.76 0.02
CA LYS A 50 -22.16 19.73 0.15
C LYS A 50 -22.36 19.16 1.54
N PHE A 51 -21.42 19.36 2.46
CA PHE A 51 -21.54 18.87 3.84
C PHE A 51 -21.13 19.98 4.82
N LYS A 52 -22.09 20.48 5.60
CA LYS A 52 -21.89 21.44 6.72
C LYS A 52 -22.03 20.69 8.05
N GLY A 53 -21.19 21.03 9.04
CA GLY A 53 -21.21 20.45 10.40
C GLY A 53 -20.10 19.42 10.68
N GLU A 54 -20.25 18.64 11.76
CA GLU A 54 -19.29 17.63 12.27
C GLU A 54 -18.79 16.65 11.19
N ASN A 55 -19.64 16.35 10.20
CA ASN A 55 -19.30 15.45 9.09
C ASN A 55 -18.10 15.95 8.26
N LYS A 56 -17.90 17.26 8.14
CA LYS A 56 -16.79 17.84 7.37
C LYS A 56 -15.44 17.59 8.03
N GLU A 57 -15.37 17.72 9.36
CA GLU A 57 -14.15 17.53 10.12
C GLU A 57 -13.75 16.04 10.14
N PHE A 58 -14.73 15.15 10.37
CA PHE A 58 -14.53 13.71 10.26
C PHE A 58 -13.98 13.28 8.89
N ILE A 59 -14.57 13.80 7.81
CA ILE A 59 -14.13 13.46 6.45
C ILE A 59 -12.74 14.04 6.14
N SER A 60 -12.46 15.28 6.58
CA SER A 60 -11.14 15.91 6.40
C SER A 60 -10.05 15.12 7.11
N ASN A 61 -10.31 14.63 8.33
CA ASN A 61 -9.39 13.79 9.07
C ASN A 61 -9.13 12.46 8.36
N LYS A 62 -10.16 11.80 7.82
CA LYS A 62 -9.99 10.55 7.04
C LYS A 62 -9.21 10.75 5.74
N LEU A 63 -9.41 11.88 5.05
CA LEU A 63 -8.63 12.23 3.86
C LEU A 63 -7.14 12.42 4.20
N ASN A 64 -6.85 13.13 5.29
CA ASN A 64 -5.48 13.35 5.74
C ASN A 64 -4.79 12.04 6.11
N SER A 65 -5.46 11.14 6.84
CA SER A 65 -4.93 9.81 7.15
C SER A 65 -4.69 8.96 5.90
N ALA A 66 -5.60 9.01 4.93
CA ALA A 66 -5.44 8.27 3.67
C ALA A 66 -4.25 8.81 2.86
N ASN A 67 -4.06 10.14 2.81
CA ASN A 67 -2.91 10.74 2.14
C ASN A 67 -1.60 10.33 2.81
N TRP A 68 -1.53 10.36 4.15
CA TRP A 68 -0.35 9.91 4.88
C TRP A 68 -0.02 8.45 4.58
N MET A 69 -1.01 7.56 4.57
CA MET A 69 -0.79 6.13 4.29
C MET A 69 -0.31 5.88 2.87
N ILE A 70 -0.78 6.65 1.88
CA ILE A 70 -0.29 6.56 0.50
C ILE A 70 1.15 7.07 0.39
N GLN A 71 1.57 8.03 1.21
CA GLN A 71 2.94 8.57 1.21
C GLN A 71 3.94 7.75 2.03
N ALA A 72 3.46 7.01 3.02
CA ALA A 72 4.29 6.24 3.95
C ALA A 72 4.65 4.83 3.45
N ILE A 73 4.11 4.43 2.29
CA ILE A 73 4.33 3.17 1.60
C ILE A 73 5.09 3.47 0.32
#